data_AF-A0A8T5KM42-F1
#
_entry.id   AF-A0A8T5KM42-F1
#
_cell.length_a   1.000
_cell.length_b   1.000
_cell.length_c   1.000
_cell.angle_alpha   90.00
_cell.angle_beta   90.00
_cell.angle_gamma   90.00
#
_symmetry.space_group_name_H-M   'P 1'
#
loop_
_entity.id
_entity.type
_entity.pdbx_description
1 polymer ?
#
loop_
_entity_poly.entity_id
_entity_poly.type
_entity_poly.pdbx_seq_one_letter_code
_entity_poly.pdbx_strand_id
1 'polypeptide(L)'
;MGFCINCGNQHQDGVRFCRFCGTSQPSEQLLARLRAEAEQIRLLSMQMQQRNNQQNDAYARLEAMRQQAEAAARLNNQQNQNYRPPGW
;
A
#
# COMPACT_ATOMS: atom_id res chain seq x y z
N MET A 1 -5.34 -28.61 10.98
CA MET A 1 -4.27 -29.18 11.82
C MET A 1 -3.53 -28.01 12.45
N GLY A 2 -3.41 -27.99 13.78
CA GLY A 2 -2.75 -26.93 14.54
C GLY A 2 -1.44 -27.39 15.16
N PHE A 3 -0.61 -26.44 15.59
CA PHE A 3 0.61 -26.70 16.35
C PHE A 3 0.52 -26.04 17.71
N CYS A 4 1.07 -26.69 18.73
CA CYS A 4 1.08 -26.16 20.07
C CYS A 4 1.92 -24.88 20.13
N ILE A 5 1.35 -23.79 20.65
CA ILE A 5 2.03 -22.49 20.80
C ILE A 5 3.24 -22.52 21.75
N ASN A 6 3.37 -23.58 22.56
CA ASN A 6 4.46 -23.72 23.53
C ASN A 6 5.51 -24.74 23.09
N CYS A 7 5.10 -25.97 22.75
CA CYS A 7 6.04 -27.04 22.43
C CYS A 7 6.15 -27.40 20.93
N GLY A 8 5.38 -26.74 20.05
CA GLY A 8 5.43 -26.97 18.61
C GLY A 8 4.92 -28.33 18.14
N ASN A 9 4.47 -29.22 19.04
CA ASN A 9 3.91 -30.51 18.65
C ASN A 9 2.58 -30.32 17.92
N GLN A 10 2.37 -31.13 16.88
CA GLN A 10 1.14 -31.11 16.10
C GLN A 10 -0.02 -31.69 16.91
N HIS A 11 -1.18 -31.05 16.81
CA HIS A 11 -2.40 -31.50 17.44
C HIS A 11 -3.62 -31.27 16.54
N GLN A 12 -4.72 -31.94 16.88
CA GLN A 12 -6.00 -31.73 16.22
C GLN A 12 -6.54 -30.34 16.50
N ASP A 13 -7.31 -29.77 15.58
CA ASP A 13 -7.96 -28.48 15.80
C ASP A 13 -8.99 -28.58 16.95
N GLY A 14 -9.15 -27.49 17.71
CA GLY A 14 -10.14 -27.43 18.80
C GLY A 14 -9.74 -28.07 20.14
N VAL A 15 -8.51 -28.61 20.28
CA VAL A 15 -8.03 -29.09 21.59
C VAL A 15 -7.84 -27.91 22.56
N ARG A 16 -8.26 -28.07 23.81
CA ARG A 16 -8.08 -27.04 24.86
C ARG A 16 -6.73 -27.11 25.54
N PHE A 17 -6.07 -28.26 25.53
CA PHE A 17 -4.78 -28.49 26.16
C PHE A 17 -3.88 -29.32 25.25
N CYS A 18 -2.59 -29.02 25.24
CA CYS A 18 -1.62 -29.84 24.53
C CYS A 18 -1.40 -31.17 25.26
N ARG A 19 -1.60 -32.28 24.57
CA ARG A 19 -1.32 -33.63 25.09
C ARG A 19 0.16 -33.91 25.42
N PHE A 20 1.07 -33.09 24.90
CA PHE A 20 2.52 -33.28 25.07
C PHE A 20 3.11 -32.42 26.20
N CYS A 21 2.68 -31.16 26.32
CA CYS A 21 3.24 -30.23 27.32
C CYS A 21 2.22 -29.70 28.34
N GLY A 22 0.94 -30.06 28.23
CA GLY A 22 -0.13 -29.62 29.15
C GLY A 22 -0.57 -28.16 28.98
N THR A 23 0.12 -27.35 28.16
CA THR A 23 -0.24 -25.95 27.96
C THR A 23 -1.63 -25.79 27.34
N SER A 24 -2.42 -24.88 27.90
CA SER A 24 -3.71 -24.51 27.35
C SER A 24 -3.54 -23.91 25.95
N GLN A 25 -4.35 -24.39 25.00
CA GLN A 25 -4.41 -23.82 23.66
C GLN A 25 -5.47 -22.72 23.61
N PRO A 26 -5.23 -21.68 22.80
CA PRO A 26 -6.20 -20.60 22.64
C PRO A 26 -7.53 -21.14 22.10
N SER A 27 -8.64 -20.56 22.57
CA SER A 27 -9.97 -21.00 22.17
C SER A 27 -10.24 -20.71 20.70
N GLU A 28 -11.08 -21.53 20.06
CA GLU A 28 -11.43 -21.33 18.65
C GLU A 28 -12.01 -19.95 18.36
N GLN A 29 -12.78 -19.39 19.30
CA GLN A 29 -13.31 -18.03 19.21
C GLN A 29 -12.20 -16.97 19.15
N LEU A 30 -11.14 -17.13 19.94
CA LEU A 30 -10.00 -16.21 19.91
C LEU A 30 -9.26 -16.33 18.58
N LEU A 31 -9.01 -17.56 18.09
CA LEU A 31 -8.39 -17.75 16.78
C LEU A 31 -9.22 -17.14 15.65
N ALA A 32 -10.55 -17.31 15.69
CA ALA A 32 -11.45 -16.73 14.70
C ALA A 32 -11.36 -15.20 14.67
N ARG A 33 -11.37 -14.56 15.85
CA ARG A 33 -11.18 -13.10 15.95
C ARG A 33 -9.82 -12.65 15.42
N LEU A 34 -8.74 -13.33 15.80
CA LEU A 34 -7.39 -13.00 15.33
C LEU A 34 -7.25 -13.15 13.81
N ARG A 35 -7.89 -14.15 13.20
CA ARG A 35 -7.93 -14.30 11.74
C ARG A 35 -8.67 -13.14 11.09
N ALA A 36 -9.86 -12.82 11.57
CA ALA A 36 -10.66 -11.71 11.05
C ALA A 36 -9.93 -10.36 11.19
N GLU A 37 -9.21 -10.15 12.29
CA GLU A 37 -8.38 -8.96 12.50
C GLU A 37 -7.19 -8.92 11.54
N ALA A 38 -6.48 -10.03 11.37
CA ALA A 38 -5.37 -10.14 10.43
C ALA A 38 -5.82 -9.87 8.98
N GLU A 39 -7.00 -10.33 8.58
CA GLU A 39 -7.60 -10.04 7.28
C GLU A 39 -7.90 -8.54 7.12
N GLN A 40 -8.50 -7.90 8.13
CA GLN A 40 -8.76 -6.46 8.10
C GLN A 40 -7.46 -5.64 7.98
N ILE A 41 -6.41 -6.01 8.72
CA ILE A 41 -5.11 -5.35 8.65
C ILE A 41 -4.50 -5.48 7.24
N ARG A 42 -4.62 -6.65 6.60
CA ARG A 42 -4.15 -6.86 5.22
C ARG A 42 -4.91 -5.98 4.23
N LEU A 43 -6.22 -5.88 4.36
CA LEU A 43 -7.03 -5.02 3.47
C LEU A 43 -6.71 -3.54 3.67
N LEU A 44 -6.58 -3.10 4.92
CA LEU A 44 -6.25 -1.72 5.26
C LEU A 44 -4.86 -1.34 4.74
N SER A 45 -3.86 -2.20 4.95
CA SER A 45 -2.51 -1.96 4.45
C SER A 45 -2.46 -1.91 2.92
N MET A 46 -3.20 -2.78 2.23
CA MET A 46 -3.34 -2.73 0.78
C MET A 46 -3.98 -1.42 0.30
N GLN A 47 -5.05 -0.96 0.95
CA GLN A 47 -5.70 0.31 0.62
C GLN A 47 -4.76 1.51 0.85
N MET A 48 -4.04 1.53 1.97
CA MET A 48 -3.08 2.60 2.26
C MET A 48 -1.96 2.64 1.23
N GLN A 49 -1.44 1.48 0.81
CA GLN A 49 -0.40 1.39 -0.19
C GLN A 49 -0.88 1.91 -1.56
N GLN A 50 -2.10 1.56 -1.96
CA GLN A 50 -2.73 2.10 -3.18
C GLN A 50 -2.92 3.62 -3.11
N ARG A 51 -3.40 4.14 -1.97
CA ARG A 51 -3.57 5.58 -1.77
C ARG A 51 -2.25 6.32 -1.89
N ASN A 52 -1.19 5.77 -1.29
CA ASN A 52 0.14 6.38 -1.33
C ASN A 52 0.73 6.37 -2.75
N ASN A 53 0.53 5.28 -3.51
CA ASN A 53 0.97 5.20 -4.90
C ASN A 53 0.23 6.23 -5.78
N GLN A 54 -1.10 6.29 -5.67
CA GLN A 54 -1.92 7.26 -6.41
C GLN A 54 -1.52 8.71 -6.12
N GLN A 55 -1.19 9.03 -4.87
CA GLN A 55 -0.73 10.37 -4.49
C GLN A 55 0.61 10.72 -5.15
N ASN A 56 1.55 9.77 -5.18
CA ASN A 56 2.84 9.94 -5.86
C ASN A 56 2.65 10.10 -7.38
N ASP A 57 1.81 9.26 -7.99
CA ASP A 57 1.49 9.34 -9.42
C ASP A 57 0.87 10.69 -9.80
N ALA A 58 -0.05 11.21 -8.96
CA ALA A 58 -0.69 12.50 -9.17
C ALA A 58 0.33 13.66 -9.09
N TYR A 59 1.26 13.60 -8.13
CA TYR A 59 2.31 14.61 -7.99
C TYR A 59 3.25 14.61 -9.20
N ALA A 60 3.71 13.43 -9.64
CA ALA A 60 4.58 13.30 -10.80
C ALA A 60 3.91 13.83 -12.09
N ARG A 61 2.61 13.55 -12.29
CA ARG A 61 1.84 14.10 -13.42
C ARG A 61 1.73 15.61 -13.39
N LEU A 62 1.51 16.20 -12.21
CA LEU A 62 1.43 17.65 -12.05
C LEU A 62 2.77 18.31 -12.37
N GLU A 63 3.88 17.71 -11.90
CA GLU A 63 5.23 18.21 -12.17
C GLU A 63 5.56 18.15 -13.66
N ALA A 64 5.26 17.03 -14.33
CA ALA A 64 5.44 16.89 -15.78
C ALA A 64 4.64 17.94 -16.56
N MET A 65 3.39 18.21 -16.14
CA MET A 65 2.57 19.26 -16.75
C MET A 65 3.20 20.65 -16.59
N ARG A 66 3.74 20.95 -15.40
CA ARG A 66 4.43 22.22 -15.13
C ARG A 66 5.64 22.41 -16.06
N GLN A 67 6.45 21.38 -16.23
CA GLN A 67 7.62 21.43 -17.11
C GLN A 67 7.23 21.62 -18.58
N GLN A 68 6.16 20.98 -19.04
CA GLN A 68 5.65 21.16 -20.40
C GLN A 68 5.16 22.59 -20.65
N ALA A 69 4.42 23.17 -19.70
CA ALA A 69 3.96 24.55 -19.79
C ALA A 69 5.14 25.54 -19.85
N GLU A 70 6.16 25.33 -19.03
CA GLU A 70 7.37 26.16 -19.04
C GLU A 70 8.14 26.03 -20.37
N ALA A 71 8.28 24.82 -20.91
CA ALA A 71 8.93 24.60 -22.21
C ALA A 71 8.16 25.30 -23.34
N ALA A 72 6.83 25.20 -23.34
CA ALA A 72 5.98 25.89 -24.32
C ALA A 72 6.10 27.42 -24.22
N ALA A 73 6.14 27.97 -23.00
CA ALA A 73 6.33 29.40 -22.78
C ALA A 73 7.70 29.89 -23.29
N ARG A 74 8.77 29.10 -23.11
CA ARG A 74 10.11 29.41 -23.65
C ARG A 74 10.12 29.45 -25.17
N LEU A 75 9.48 28.47 -25.83
CA LEU A 75 9.36 28.43 -27.29
C LEU A 75 8.59 29.63 -27.83
N ASN A 76 7.47 29.98 -27.20
CA ASN A 76 6.65 31.13 -27.60
C ASN A 76 7.43 32.45 -27.48
N ASN A 77 8.15 32.65 -26.37
CA ASN A 77 8.98 33.83 -26.16
C ASN A 77 10.12 33.92 -27.19
N GLN A 78 10.77 32.80 -27.52
CA GLN A 78 11.80 32.75 -28.55
C GLN A 78 11.25 33.10 -29.95
N GLN A 79 10.05 32.63 -30.28
CA GLN A 79 9.38 32.98 -31.53
C GLN A 79 9.06 34.48 -31.60
N ASN A 80 8.58 35.06 -30.50
CA ASN A 80 8.29 36.49 -30.42
C ASN A 80 9.56 37.35 -30.57
N GLN A 81 10.68 36.93 -29.97
CA GLN A 81 11.97 37.60 -30.16
C GLN A 81 12.46 37.56 -31.61
N ASN A 82 12.12 36.52 -32.36
CA ASN A 82 12.48 36.39 -33.77
C ASN A 82 11.49 37.10 -34.72
N TYR A 83 10.35 37.55 -34.21
CA TYR A 83 9.37 38.32 -34.98
C TYR A 83 9.86 39.77 -35.13
N ARG A 84 10.55 40.05 -36.24
CA ARG A 84 10.92 41.41 -36.64
C ARG A 84 9.77 42.00 -37.46
N PRO A 85 9.05 43.03 -36.96
CA PRO A 85 7.93 43.59 -37.71
C PRO A 85 8.43 44.19 -39.04
N PRO A 86 7.70 44.01 -40.15
CA PRO A 86 8.06 44.65 -41.41
C PRO A 86 8.00 46.17 -41.23
N GLY A 87 9.12 46.84 -41.50
CA GLY A 87 9.23 48.29 -41.46
C GLY A 87 8.44 48.90 -42.61
N TRP A 88 7.58 49.85 -42.28
CA TRP A 88 6.96 50.78 -43.21
C TRP A 88 7.70 52.12 -43.14
#